data_AF-A0A6G8FI89-F1
#
_entry.id   AF-A0A6G8FI89-F1
#
_cell.length_a   1.000
_cell.length_b   1.000
_cell.length_c   1.000
_cell.angle_alpha   90.00
_cell.angle_beta   90.00
_cell.angle_gamma   90.00
#
_symmetry.space_group_name_H-M   'P 1'
#
loop_
_entity.id
_entity.type
_entity.pdbx_description
1 polymer ?
#
loop_
_entity_poly.entity_id
_entity_poly.type
_entity_poly.pdbx_seq_one_letter_code
_entity_poly.pdbx_strand_id
1 'polypeptide(L)'
;MSGNIAKPVNGSYGVINGVEITEEVIARLVKNAEEGFPGAKFRAPGRPARTNEPSRAVTVRLSESELAALVARADREQRTRSEAIRAAIAEWASAA
;
A
#
# COMPACT_ATOMS: atom_id res chain seq x y z
N MET A 1 13.10 10.02 32.02
CA MET A 1 11.81 10.28 31.35
C MET A 1 10.74 9.46 32.05
N SER A 2 10.33 9.88 33.23
CA SER A 2 9.39 9.12 34.08
C SER A 2 8.46 10.12 34.76
N GLY A 3 7.48 10.58 33.99
CA GLY A 3 6.44 11.48 34.48
C GLY A 3 5.10 11.03 33.93
N ASN A 4 4.25 10.48 34.79
CA ASN A 4 2.89 9.99 34.54
C ASN A 4 2.76 8.71 33.69
N ILE A 5 3.24 7.58 34.22
CA ILE A 5 2.64 6.29 33.87
C ILE A 5 1.30 6.20 34.62
N ALA A 6 0.21 5.93 33.90
CA ALA A 6 -1.10 5.73 34.51
C ALA A 6 -1.01 4.61 35.56
N LYS A 7 -1.66 4.80 36.71
CA LYS A 7 -1.81 3.74 37.72
C LYS A 7 -3.23 3.19 37.64
N PRO A 8 -3.42 1.88 37.82
CA PRO A 8 -4.75 1.30 37.80
C PRO A 8 -5.51 1.75 39.05
N VAL A 9 -6.80 2.01 38.92
CA VAL A 9 -7.72 2.25 40.03
C VAL A 9 -8.45 0.95 40.29
N ASN A 10 -8.35 0.41 41.51
CA ASN A 10 -8.92 -0.89 41.89
C ASN A 10 -8.50 -2.05 40.94
N GLY A 11 -7.27 -2.03 40.42
CA GLY A 11 -6.76 -3.07 39.51
C GLY A 11 -7.12 -2.88 38.04
N SER A 12 -7.85 -1.80 37.71
CA SER A 12 -8.35 -1.52 36.36
C SER A 12 -7.79 -0.22 35.81
N TYR A 13 -7.40 -0.23 34.53
CA TYR A 13 -7.04 0.94 33.74
C TYR A 13 -8.21 1.52 32.93
N GLY A 14 -9.39 0.89 33.03
CA GLY A 14 -10.60 1.28 32.32
C GLY A 14 -11.14 0.17 31.43
N VAL A 15 -12.15 0.49 30.63
CA VAL A 15 -12.86 -0.46 29.76
C VAL A 15 -12.81 0.03 28.32
N ILE A 16 -12.38 -0.84 27.40
CA ILE A 16 -12.39 -0.59 25.95
C ILE A 16 -13.29 -1.63 25.30
N ASN A 17 -14.34 -1.19 24.61
CA ASN A 17 -15.30 -2.07 23.93
C ASN A 17 -15.88 -3.18 24.82
N GLY A 18 -16.15 -2.86 26.10
CA GLY A 18 -16.68 -3.81 27.08
C GLY A 18 -15.64 -4.77 27.68
N VAL A 19 -14.36 -4.64 27.30
CA VAL A 19 -13.25 -5.43 27.88
C VAL A 19 -12.55 -4.58 28.93
N GLU A 20 -12.49 -5.09 30.15
CA GLU A 20 -11.71 -4.48 31.23
C GLU A 20 -10.22 -4.63 30.98
N ILE A 21 -9.47 -3.53 31.15
CA ILE A 21 -8.03 -3.48 30.95
C ILE A 21 -7.34 -3.57 32.30
N THR A 22 -6.89 -4.77 32.65
CA THR A 22 -6.08 -5.04 33.85
C THR A 22 -4.59 -5.13 33.51
N GLU A 23 -3.73 -5.24 34.52
CA GLU A 23 -2.30 -5.46 34.34
C GLU A 23 -2.01 -6.75 33.54
N GLU A 24 -2.78 -7.82 33.79
CA GLU A 24 -2.65 -9.09 33.06
C GLU A 24 -3.02 -8.94 31.59
N VAL A 25 -4.05 -8.14 31.28
CA VAL A 25 -4.42 -7.83 29.89
C VAL A 25 -3.29 -7.06 29.20
N ILE A 26 -2.71 -6.07 29.87
CA ILE A 26 -1.57 -5.31 29.35
C ILE A 26 -0.37 -6.23 29.12
N ALA A 27 0.01 -7.07 30.08
CA ALA A 27 1.12 -8.01 29.94
C ALA A 27 0.94 -8.94 28.74
N ARG A 28 -0.28 -9.43 28.49
CA ARG A 28 -0.60 -10.24 27.30
C ARG A 28 -0.46 -9.44 26.00
N LEU A 29 -0.90 -8.18 25.97
CA LEU A 29 -0.75 -7.31 24.80
C LEU A 29 0.72 -7.00 24.50
N VAL A 30 1.51 -6.73 25.54
CA VAL A 30 2.96 -6.52 25.44
C VAL A 30 3.63 -7.76 24.85
N LYS A 31 3.37 -8.95 25.42
CA LYS A 31 3.91 -10.21 24.89
C LYS A 31 3.52 -10.43 23.43
N ASN A 32 2.27 -10.18 23.07
CA ASN A 32 1.80 -10.34 21.69
C ASN A 32 2.52 -9.39 20.72
N ALA A 33 2.81 -8.15 21.14
CA ALA A 33 3.57 -7.20 20.35
C ALA A 33 5.05 -7.59 20.24
N GLU A 34 5.67 -8.07 21.31
CA GLU A 34 7.05 -8.59 21.33
C GLU A 34 7.22 -9.82 20.42
N GLU A 35 6.19 -10.67 20.34
CA GLU A 35 6.14 -11.82 19.42
C GLU A 35 5.82 -11.42 17.96
N GLY A 36 5.62 -10.13 17.68
CA GLY A 36 5.35 -9.63 16.33
C GLY A 36 3.92 -9.89 15.84
N PHE A 37 2.94 -9.95 16.73
CA PHE A 37 1.52 -10.21 16.44
C PHE A 37 1.29 -11.53 15.68
N PRO A 38 1.58 -12.70 16.30
CA PRO A 38 1.41 -14.00 15.66
C PRO A 38 -0.01 -14.20 15.13
N GLY A 39 -0.12 -14.61 13.86
CA GLY A 39 -1.39 -14.80 13.16
C GLY A 39 -1.99 -13.54 12.54
N ALA A 40 -1.45 -12.35 12.82
CA ALA A 40 -1.87 -11.12 12.16
C ALA A 40 -1.29 -11.05 10.74
N LYS A 41 -2.10 -10.57 9.79
CA LYS A 41 -1.65 -10.24 8.43
C LYS A 41 -1.76 -8.73 8.25
N PHE A 42 -0.61 -8.07 8.16
CA PHE A 42 -0.56 -6.66 7.85
C PHE A 42 -0.49 -6.48 6.34
N ARG A 43 -1.31 -5.59 5.79
CA ARG A 43 -1.13 -5.13 4.42
C ARG A 43 0.08 -4.19 4.41
N ALA A 44 0.98 -4.38 3.44
CA ALA A 44 2.04 -3.41 3.22
C ALA A 44 1.42 -2.02 3.01
N PRO A 45 1.86 -0.99 3.74
CA PRO A 45 1.34 0.36 3.56
C PRO A 45 1.65 0.86 2.14
N GLY A 46 0.72 1.65 1.58
CA GLY A 46 0.89 2.26 0.26
C GLY A 46 0.09 1.60 -0.87
N ARG A 47 0.15 2.23 -2.05
CA ARG A 47 -0.45 1.69 -3.27
C ARG A 47 0.39 0.49 -3.74
N PRO A 48 -0.25 -0.61 -4.19
CA PRO A 48 0.48 -1.71 -4.83
C PRO A 48 1.41 -1.18 -5.91
N ALA A 49 2.69 -1.56 -5.81
CA ALA A 49 3.66 -1.24 -6.85
C ALA A 49 3.24 -1.94 -8.16
N ARG A 50 3.43 -1.25 -9.29
CA ARG A 50 3.16 -1.83 -10.61
C ARG A 50 4.22 -2.87 -11.00
N THR A 51 5.45 -2.69 -10.54
CA THR A 51 6.63 -3.50 -10.86
C THR A 51 7.45 -3.70 -9.60
N ASN A 52 8.37 -4.67 -9.62
CA ASN A 52 9.33 -4.89 -8.51
C ASN A 52 10.37 -3.77 -8.39
N GLU A 53 10.48 -2.91 -9.40
CA GLU A 53 11.38 -1.76 -9.43
C GLU A 53 10.61 -0.43 -9.40
N PRO A 54 11.22 0.66 -8.89
CA PRO A 54 10.64 2.00 -8.97
C PRO A 54 10.32 2.40 -10.42
N SER A 55 9.08 2.83 -10.67
CA SER A 55 8.69 3.38 -11.97
C SER A 55 9.04 4.87 -12.07
N ARG A 56 9.56 5.32 -13.23
CA ARG A 56 9.84 6.73 -13.53
C ARG A 56 8.95 7.25 -14.66
N ALA A 57 8.41 8.46 -14.52
CA ALA A 57 7.72 9.14 -15.60
C ALA A 57 8.72 9.72 -16.61
N VAL A 58 8.49 9.49 -17.90
CA VAL A 58 9.29 10.04 -19.01
C VAL A 58 8.37 10.85 -19.91
N THR A 59 8.71 12.12 -20.15
CA THR A 59 7.94 13.01 -21.02
C THR A 59 8.34 12.81 -22.47
N VAL A 60 7.35 12.65 -23.35
CA VAL A 60 7.53 12.56 -24.81
C VAL A 60 6.65 13.63 -25.45
N ARG A 61 7.17 14.34 -26.45
CA ARG A 61 6.38 15.30 -27.24
C ARG A 61 5.71 14.55 -28.38
N LEU A 62 4.38 14.63 -28.42
CA LEU A 62 3.56 14.11 -29.51
C LEU A 62 2.79 15.28 -30.11
N SER A 63 2.71 15.29 -31.44
CA SER A 63 1.73 16.11 -32.14
C SER A 63 0.30 15.66 -31.81
N GLU A 64 -0.68 16.51 -32.11
CA GLU A 64 -2.09 16.19 -31.87
C GLU A 64 -2.54 14.96 -32.67
N SER A 65 -2.04 14.80 -33.90
CA SER A 65 -2.35 13.65 -34.76
C SER A 65 -1.77 12.34 -34.21
N GLU A 66 -0.54 12.35 -33.70
CA GLU A 66 0.07 11.19 -33.05
C GLU A 66 -0.69 10.79 -31.78
N LEU A 67 -1.09 11.76 -30.96
CA LEU A 67 -1.88 11.49 -29.77
C LEU A 67 -3.27 10.94 -30.11
N ALA A 68 -3.93 11.49 -31.13
CA ALA A 68 -5.23 11.01 -31.60
C ALA A 68 -5.14 9.58 -32.14
N ALA A 69 -4.09 9.26 -32.92
CA ALA A 69 -3.86 7.91 -33.43
C ALA A 69 -3.63 6.90 -32.29
N LEU A 70 -2.89 7.30 -31.24
CA LEU A 70 -2.68 6.49 -30.04
C LEU A 70 -3.99 6.23 -29.30
N VAL A 71 -4.81 7.26 -29.06
CA VAL A 71 -6.10 7.11 -28.37
C VAL A 71 -7.04 6.22 -29.17
N ALA A 72 -7.16 6.46 -30.48
CA ALA A 72 -7.99 5.63 -31.35
C ALA A 72 -7.55 4.15 -31.36
N ARG A 73 -6.25 3.86 -31.29
CA ARG A 73 -5.75 2.49 -31.16
C ARG A 73 -6.08 1.91 -29.78
N ALA A 74 -5.87 2.67 -28.72
CA ALA A 74 -6.14 2.24 -27.34
C ALA A 74 -7.64 1.88 -27.15
N ASP A 75 -8.54 2.69 -27.70
CA ASP A 75 -9.99 2.45 -27.64
C ASP A 75 -10.40 1.18 -28.39
N ARG A 76 -9.84 0.95 -29.59
CA ARG A 76 -10.07 -0.30 -30.36
C ARG A 76 -9.61 -1.54 -29.60
N GLU A 77 -8.52 -1.43 -28.85
CA GLU A 77 -7.95 -2.53 -28.08
C GLU A 77 -8.52 -2.64 -26.65
N GLN A 78 -9.46 -1.77 -26.27
CA GLN A 78 -10.02 -1.69 -24.91
C GLN A 78 -8.91 -1.52 -23.84
N ARG A 79 -7.90 -0.72 -24.15
CA ARG A 79 -6.75 -0.44 -23.30
C ARG A 79 -6.76 1.02 -22.88
N THR A 80 -6.24 1.30 -21.70
CA THR A 80 -5.90 2.67 -21.33
C THR A 80 -4.76 3.18 -22.21
N ARG A 81 -4.69 4.51 -22.41
CA ARG A 81 -3.58 5.15 -23.14
C ARG A 81 -2.21 4.71 -22.61
N SER A 82 -2.04 4.61 -21.29
CA SER A 82 -0.78 4.19 -20.68
C SER A 82 -0.46 2.72 -20.91
N GLU A 83 -1.45 1.84 -21.03
CA GLU A 83 -1.23 0.43 -21.40
C GLU A 83 -0.81 0.31 -22.86
N ALA A 84 -1.48 1.03 -23.77
CA ALA A 84 -1.13 1.04 -25.18
C ALA A 84 0.32 1.51 -25.43
N ILE A 85 0.75 2.61 -24.78
CA ILE A 85 2.14 3.10 -24.87
C ILE A 85 3.13 2.02 -24.40
N ARG A 86 2.85 1.37 -23.27
CA ARG A 86 3.76 0.36 -22.71
C ARG A 86 3.80 -0.91 -23.54
N ALA A 87 2.68 -1.33 -24.11
CA ALA A 87 2.62 -2.44 -25.05
C ALA A 87 3.48 -2.16 -26.28
N ALA A 88 3.38 -0.97 -26.87
CA ALA A 88 4.20 -0.56 -28.01
C ALA A 88 5.70 -0.56 -27.69
N ILE A 89 6.11 -0.09 -26.50
CA ILE A 89 7.50 -0.15 -26.04
C ILE A 89 7.97 -1.61 -25.87
N ALA A 90 7.12 -2.47 -25.29
CA ALA A 90 7.45 -3.88 -25.10
C ALA A 90 7.58 -4.63 -26.44
N GLU A 91 6.64 -4.41 -27.36
CA GLU A 91 6.69 -4.94 -28.73
C GLU A 91 7.99 -4.51 -29.41
N TRP A 92 8.30 -3.21 -29.40
CA TRP A 92 9.53 -2.67 -29.98
C TRP A 92 10.80 -3.26 -29.36
N ALA A 93 10.86 -3.40 -28.04
CA ALA A 93 12.02 -3.95 -27.34
C ALA A 93 12.20 -5.47 -27.56
N SER A 94 11.10 -6.20 -27.79
CA SER A 94 11.12 -7.65 -28.05
C SER A 94 11.40 -8.01 -29.51
N ALA A 95 11.26 -7.06 -30.43
CA ALA A 95 11.49 -7.23 -31.86
C ALA A 95 12.97 -7.09 -32.26
N ALA A 96 13.86 -6.85 -31.28
CA ALA A 96 15.31 -6.65 -31.45
C ALA A 96 16.11 -7.91 -31.10
#